data_AF-A0A2W4IIR7-F1
#
_entry.id   AF-A0A2W4IIR7-F1
#
_cell.length_a   1.000
_cell.length_b   1.000
_cell.length_c   1.000
_cell.angle_alpha   90.00
_cell.angle_beta   90.00
_cell.angle_gamma   90.00
#
_symmetry.space_group_name_H-M   'P 1'
#
loop_
_entity.id
_entity.type
_entity.pdbx_description
1 polymer ?
#
loop_
_entity_poly.entity_id
_entity_poly.type
_entity_poly.pdbx_seq_one_letter_code
_entity_poly.pdbx_strand_id
1 'polypeptide(L)'
;MQKQYKIGFFSLIIILILAGIRFFMWRLYDQEMIILPLKSETELLFFPQGKTAKEIQREFDCDFAVNGSYFGGEETGTFYPAGIWYEGMEKTFTWENRPFDPNLTNTLRFYQKSNQADFLFEQEKADPQTGTILFNAGPQILQSGTINKNLGQMISHWSFAFPRTVIAKDSKNQLFLILFLKGQTLSHVAEILQSKDFSDAINLDGGPSTAFKSKEWRKKGRAEEKVLPIFFCSK
;
A
#
# COMPACT_ATOMS: atom_id res chain seq x y z
N MET A 1 49.58 -44.91 -3.23
CA MET A 1 48.68 -44.57 -4.36
C MET A 1 47.34 -44.08 -3.81
N GLN A 2 46.92 -42.94 -4.33
CA GLN A 2 45.76 -42.09 -4.04
C GLN A 2 44.46 -42.79 -3.59
N LYS A 3 43.99 -42.49 -2.37
CA LYS A 3 42.56 -42.59 -1.99
C LYS A 3 42.31 -41.66 -0.79
N GLN A 4 42.06 -40.37 -1.02
CA GLN A 4 41.38 -39.52 -0.01
C GLN A 4 40.87 -38.14 -0.50
N TYR A 5 40.86 -37.85 -1.81
CA TYR A 5 40.41 -36.55 -2.33
C TYR A 5 38.94 -36.50 -2.81
N LYS A 6 38.15 -37.56 -2.64
CA LYS A 6 36.77 -37.61 -3.20
C LYS A 6 35.69 -36.99 -2.31
N ILE A 7 35.93 -36.79 -1.01
CA ILE A 7 34.89 -36.33 -0.07
C ILE A 7 34.75 -34.79 -0.10
N GLY A 8 35.85 -34.04 -0.29
CA GLY A 8 35.81 -32.58 -0.32
C GLY A 8 35.11 -31.98 -1.55
N PHE A 9 35.15 -32.67 -2.69
CA PHE A 9 34.58 -32.16 -3.95
C PHE A 9 33.05 -32.21 -3.97
N PHE A 10 32.45 -33.25 -3.39
CA PHE A 10 31.00 -33.38 -3.29
C PHE A 10 30.38 -32.35 -2.33
N SER A 11 31.04 -32.09 -1.18
CA SER A 11 30.57 -31.06 -0.23
C SER A 11 30.64 -29.65 -0.83
N LEU A 12 31.67 -29.34 -1.62
CA LEU A 12 31.79 -28.03 -2.28
C LEU A 12 30.68 -27.81 -3.33
N ILE A 13 30.33 -28.84 -4.09
CA ILE A 13 29.24 -28.77 -5.08
C ILE A 13 27.89 -28.56 -4.40
N ILE A 14 27.61 -29.24 -3.28
CA ILE A 14 26.36 -29.06 -2.53
C ILE A 14 26.28 -27.63 -1.95
N ILE A 15 27.37 -27.09 -1.42
CA ILE A 15 27.41 -25.70 -0.93
C ILE A 15 27.17 -24.69 -2.06
N LEU A 16 27.77 -24.91 -3.24
CA LEU A 16 27.56 -24.05 -4.41
C LEU A 16 26.14 -24.15 -4.98
N ILE A 17 25.51 -25.34 -4.94
CA ILE A 17 24.10 -25.53 -5.33
C ILE A 17 23.18 -24.84 -4.32
N LEU A 18 23.41 -25.01 -3.01
CA LEU A 18 22.62 -24.34 -1.97
C LEU A 18 22.80 -22.82 -2.00
N ALA A 19 24.01 -22.32 -2.25
CA ALA A 19 24.29 -20.90 -2.44
C ALA A 19 23.66 -20.36 -3.73
N GLY A 20 23.69 -21.15 -4.81
CA GLY A 20 23.03 -20.83 -6.09
C GLY A 20 21.51 -20.80 -5.98
N ILE A 21 20.91 -21.73 -5.23
CA ILE A 21 19.47 -21.73 -4.90
C ILE A 21 19.14 -20.55 -3.99
N ARG A 22 19.96 -20.24 -2.97
CA ARG A 22 19.77 -19.05 -2.13
C ARG A 22 19.86 -17.76 -2.94
N PHE A 23 20.81 -17.67 -3.86
CA PHE A 23 21.00 -16.50 -4.73
C PHE A 23 19.87 -16.38 -5.77
N PHE A 24 19.41 -17.51 -6.33
CA PHE A 24 18.27 -17.56 -7.26
C PHE A 24 16.96 -17.21 -6.57
N MET A 25 16.72 -17.73 -5.35
CA MET A 25 15.61 -17.33 -4.50
C MET A 25 15.73 -15.85 -4.14
N TRP A 26 16.89 -15.36 -3.72
CA TRP A 26 17.10 -13.94 -3.42
C TRP A 26 16.83 -13.03 -4.63
N ARG A 27 17.14 -13.47 -5.85
CA ARG A 27 16.82 -12.76 -7.10
C ARG A 27 15.34 -12.81 -7.48
N LEU A 28 14.60 -13.85 -7.06
CA LEU A 28 13.13 -13.87 -7.08
C LEU A 28 12.52 -12.93 -6.02
N TYR A 29 13.23 -12.68 -4.92
CA TYR A 29 12.90 -11.74 -3.84
C TYR A 29 13.51 -10.34 -4.00
N ASP A 30 13.92 -9.95 -5.20
CA ASP A 30 14.30 -8.56 -5.48
C ASP A 30 13.01 -7.72 -5.53
N GLN A 31 12.42 -7.50 -4.36
CA GLN A 31 11.16 -6.77 -4.19
C GLN A 31 11.44 -5.29 -4.44
N GLU A 32 10.95 -4.77 -5.56
CA GLU A 32 10.87 -3.31 -5.74
C GLU A 32 9.80 -2.79 -4.77
N MET A 33 10.21 -2.60 -3.52
CA MET A 33 9.46 -1.98 -2.43
C MET A 33 9.95 -0.55 -2.28
N ILE A 34 9.02 0.41 -2.30
CA ILE A 34 9.33 1.83 -2.05
C ILE A 34 8.67 2.20 -0.73
N ILE A 35 9.45 2.78 0.19
CA ILE A 35 8.98 3.28 1.49
C ILE A 35 9.12 4.79 1.47
N LEU A 36 7.99 5.50 1.59
CA LEU A 36 7.91 6.94 1.53
C LEU A 36 7.41 7.47 2.88
N PRO A 37 8.24 8.14 3.69
CA PRO A 37 7.77 8.78 4.90
C PRO A 37 6.78 9.89 4.54
N LEU A 38 5.63 9.91 5.23
CA LEU A 38 4.66 10.97 5.07
C LEU A 38 5.14 12.22 5.81
N LYS A 39 5.21 13.34 5.09
CA LYS A 39 5.63 14.62 5.63
C LYS A 39 4.43 15.42 6.15
N SER A 40 4.68 16.43 6.97
CA SER A 40 3.64 17.35 7.47
C SER A 40 2.95 18.15 6.38
N GLU A 41 3.47 18.19 5.16
CA GLU A 41 2.84 18.88 4.03
C GLU A 41 2.08 17.92 3.11
N THR A 42 1.81 16.70 3.58
CA THR A 42 1.04 15.73 2.79
C THR A 42 -0.44 16.05 2.81
N GLU A 43 -1.04 16.06 1.63
CA GLU A 43 -2.47 16.19 1.42
C GLU A 43 -3.04 14.94 0.75
N LEU A 44 -4.25 14.55 1.13
CA LEU A 44 -5.04 13.55 0.40
C LEU A 44 -6.06 14.30 -0.49
N LEU A 45 -5.99 14.09 -1.79
CA LEU A 45 -6.73 14.85 -2.80
C LEU A 45 -7.71 13.94 -3.53
N PHE A 46 -8.90 14.45 -3.86
CA PHE A 46 -9.92 13.75 -4.63
C PHE A 46 -10.32 14.54 -5.90
N PHE A 47 -10.42 13.84 -7.02
CA PHE A 47 -10.74 14.36 -8.35
C PHE A 47 -11.84 13.51 -9.00
N PRO A 48 -13.09 13.98 -9.09
CA PRO A 48 -14.19 13.22 -9.67
C PRO A 48 -13.98 12.83 -11.14
N GLN A 49 -13.19 13.60 -11.90
CA GLN A 49 -12.85 13.27 -13.30
C GLN A 49 -11.52 12.50 -13.43
N GLY A 50 -10.90 12.20 -12.28
CA GLY A 50 -9.60 11.56 -12.18
C GLY A 50 -8.44 12.46 -12.64
N LYS A 51 -7.25 12.06 -12.24
CA LYS A 51 -5.96 12.59 -12.70
C LYS A 51 -4.94 11.46 -12.71
N THR A 52 -3.84 11.66 -13.41
CA THR A 52 -2.68 10.76 -13.36
C THR A 52 -1.74 11.17 -12.23
N ALA A 53 -0.96 10.22 -11.68
CA ALA A 53 0.05 10.55 -10.65
C ALA A 53 1.05 11.60 -11.15
N LYS A 54 1.35 11.59 -12.45
CA LYS A 54 2.21 12.57 -13.11
C LYS A 54 1.60 13.97 -13.17
N GLU A 55 0.32 14.09 -13.49
CA GLU A 55 -0.39 15.36 -13.45
C GLU A 55 -0.43 15.93 -12.03
N ILE A 56 -0.77 15.10 -11.04
CA ILE A 56 -0.78 15.51 -9.63
C ILE A 56 0.58 16.03 -9.19
N GLN A 57 1.63 15.24 -9.42
CA GLN A 57 2.99 15.62 -9.04
C GLN A 57 3.40 16.95 -9.68
N ARG A 58 3.07 17.17 -10.95
CA ARG A 58 3.42 18.40 -11.68
C ARG A 58 2.57 19.61 -11.28
N GLU A 59 1.26 19.46 -11.23
CA GLU A 59 0.32 20.57 -10.99
C GLU A 59 0.35 21.08 -9.55
N PHE A 60 0.57 20.18 -8.59
CA PHE A 60 0.63 20.52 -7.17
C PHE A 60 2.07 20.60 -6.63
N ASP A 61 3.07 20.43 -7.49
CA ASP A 61 4.49 20.46 -7.17
C ASP A 61 4.90 19.50 -6.02
N CYS A 62 4.26 18.33 -5.97
CA CYS A 62 4.56 17.32 -4.95
C CYS A 62 5.98 16.76 -5.16
N ASP A 63 6.69 16.45 -4.08
CA ASP A 63 7.89 15.61 -4.11
C ASP A 63 7.56 14.18 -4.57
N PHE A 64 6.39 13.69 -4.16
CA PHE A 64 5.78 12.49 -4.72
C PHE A 64 4.26 12.52 -4.72
N ALA A 65 3.67 11.77 -5.64
CA ALA A 65 2.24 11.48 -5.73
C ALA A 65 2.02 9.95 -5.78
N VAL A 66 1.12 9.44 -4.93
CA VAL A 66 0.78 8.01 -4.80
C VAL A 66 -0.74 7.86 -4.75
N ASN A 67 -1.29 6.82 -5.36
CA ASN A 67 -2.73 6.57 -5.29
C ASN A 67 -3.24 6.38 -3.85
N GLY A 68 -4.52 6.70 -3.61
CA GLY A 68 -5.15 6.60 -2.29
C GLY A 68 -6.11 5.42 -2.15
N SER A 69 -7.31 5.70 -1.63
CA SER A 69 -8.32 4.69 -1.34
C SER A 69 -9.00 4.12 -2.58
N TYR A 70 -9.82 3.09 -2.35
CA TYR A 70 -10.66 2.47 -3.35
C TYR A 70 -11.71 3.43 -3.91
N PHE A 71 -12.17 3.15 -5.12
CA PHE A 71 -13.13 3.96 -5.86
C PHE A 71 -13.95 3.11 -6.83
N GLY A 72 -15.04 3.69 -7.36
CA GLY A 72 -15.83 3.16 -8.47
C GLY A 72 -16.08 4.21 -9.56
N GLY A 73 -16.85 3.84 -10.59
CA GLY A 73 -17.30 4.77 -11.64
C GLY A 73 -16.40 4.90 -12.87
N GLU A 74 -15.36 4.05 -13.00
CA GLU A 74 -14.42 4.07 -14.13
C GLU A 74 -15.14 3.95 -15.48
N GLU A 75 -16.20 3.15 -15.54
CA GLU A 75 -17.03 2.93 -16.73
C GLU A 75 -17.86 4.16 -17.15
N THR A 76 -18.12 5.07 -16.23
CA THR A 76 -18.91 6.29 -16.48
C THR A 76 -18.02 7.52 -16.75
N GLY A 77 -16.72 7.40 -16.49
CA GLY A 77 -15.76 8.51 -16.55
C GLY A 77 -15.87 9.49 -15.38
N THR A 78 -16.85 9.33 -14.48
CA THR A 78 -16.93 10.06 -13.22
C THR A 78 -16.69 9.09 -12.07
N PHE A 79 -15.64 9.36 -11.31
CA PHE A 79 -15.20 8.55 -10.19
C PHE A 79 -15.85 8.98 -8.88
N TYR A 80 -15.99 8.01 -7.99
CA TYR A 80 -16.48 8.22 -6.63
C TYR A 80 -15.66 7.38 -5.64
N PRO A 81 -15.35 7.89 -4.43
CA PRO A 81 -14.69 7.10 -3.40
C PRO A 81 -15.54 5.88 -3.03
N ALA A 82 -14.93 4.73 -2.76
CA ALA A 82 -15.67 3.56 -2.33
C ALA A 82 -15.96 3.63 -0.81
N GLY A 83 -17.20 3.32 -0.40
CA GLY A 83 -17.62 3.40 1.00
C GLY A 83 -17.94 4.84 1.43
N ILE A 84 -17.48 5.22 2.61
CA ILE A 84 -17.64 6.58 3.15
C ILE A 84 -16.49 7.50 2.74
N TRP A 85 -16.79 8.78 2.59
CA TRP A 85 -15.80 9.86 2.47
C TRP A 85 -16.34 11.11 3.17
N TYR A 86 -15.60 11.60 4.15
CA TYR A 86 -15.86 12.89 4.80
C TYR A 86 -14.66 13.80 4.64
N GLU A 87 -14.93 15.07 4.37
CA GLU A 87 -13.93 16.15 4.40
C GLU A 87 -14.29 17.09 5.57
N GLY A 88 -13.46 17.07 6.61
CA GLY A 88 -13.81 17.73 7.85
C GLY A 88 -15.02 17.07 8.51
N MET A 89 -16.04 17.89 8.81
CA MET A 89 -17.33 17.44 9.35
C MET A 89 -18.36 17.12 8.26
N GLU A 90 -18.06 17.43 7.00
CA GLU A 90 -19.00 17.30 5.89
C GLU A 90 -18.94 15.90 5.29
N LYS A 91 -20.11 15.29 5.15
CA LYS A 91 -20.25 14.00 4.46
C LYS A 91 -20.32 14.24 2.96
N THR A 92 -19.18 14.13 2.28
CA THR A 92 -19.08 14.39 0.83
C THR A 92 -19.59 13.21 0.00
N PHE A 93 -19.34 11.97 0.44
CA PHE A 93 -19.78 10.79 -0.30
C PHE A 93 -20.14 9.61 0.61
N THR A 94 -21.11 8.81 0.16
CA THR A 94 -21.47 7.54 0.78
C THR A 94 -22.00 6.58 -0.26
N TRP A 95 -21.34 5.45 -0.37
CA TRP A 95 -21.89 4.27 -0.99
C TRP A 95 -22.01 3.23 0.12
N GLU A 96 -23.24 2.79 0.42
CA GLU A 96 -23.43 1.68 1.35
C GLU A 96 -22.63 0.49 0.86
N ASN A 97 -21.77 -0.10 1.69
CA ASN A 97 -20.96 -1.26 1.32
C ASN A 97 -21.85 -2.51 1.13
N ARG A 98 -22.66 -2.51 0.08
CA ARG A 98 -23.68 -3.49 -0.28
C ARG A 98 -23.53 -3.88 -1.75
N PRO A 99 -23.21 -5.14 -2.05
CA PRO A 99 -22.79 -6.19 -1.11
C PRO A 99 -21.47 -5.81 -0.41
N PHE A 100 -21.21 -6.42 0.77
CA PHE A 100 -19.99 -6.19 1.54
C PHE A 100 -18.74 -6.41 0.69
N ASP A 101 -17.99 -5.35 0.43
CA ASP A 101 -16.65 -5.42 -0.13
C ASP A 101 -15.65 -5.68 1.00
N PRO A 102 -14.96 -6.83 0.99
CA PRO A 102 -13.95 -7.15 1.99
C PRO A 102 -12.79 -6.14 1.98
N ASN A 103 -12.56 -5.40 0.90
CA ASN A 103 -11.52 -4.38 0.84
C ASN A 103 -11.85 -3.11 1.64
N LEU A 104 -13.10 -2.96 2.08
CA LEU A 104 -13.58 -1.78 2.80
C LEU A 104 -13.87 -2.10 4.28
N THR A 105 -13.08 -2.97 4.90
CA THR A 105 -13.32 -3.43 6.28
C THR A 105 -12.99 -2.41 7.37
N ASN A 106 -12.17 -1.40 7.08
CA ASN A 106 -11.72 -0.44 8.09
C ASN A 106 -11.98 0.99 7.62
N THR A 107 -11.79 1.92 8.55
CA THR A 107 -11.82 3.35 8.27
C THR A 107 -10.47 3.96 8.63
N LEU A 108 -9.99 4.87 7.80
CA LEU A 108 -8.81 5.67 8.07
C LEU A 108 -9.23 7.12 8.25
N ARG A 109 -8.75 7.75 9.32
CA ARG A 109 -8.80 9.20 9.49
C ARG A 109 -7.42 9.76 9.17
N PHE A 110 -7.30 10.47 8.06
CA PHE A 110 -6.06 11.13 7.67
C PHE A 110 -6.13 12.61 8.06
N TYR A 111 -5.15 13.08 8.81
CA TYR A 111 -5.09 14.48 9.23
C TYR A 111 -4.38 15.28 8.13
N GLN A 112 -5.12 16.14 7.43
CA GLN A 112 -4.62 16.92 6.30
C GLN A 112 -3.47 17.82 6.74
N LYS A 113 -2.41 17.92 5.92
CA LYS A 113 -1.22 18.72 6.23
C LYS A 113 -0.66 18.37 7.61
N SER A 114 -0.62 17.07 7.87
CA SER A 114 0.07 16.48 8.99
C SER A 114 0.68 15.15 8.57
N ASN A 115 1.55 14.61 9.41
CA ASN A 115 2.08 13.26 9.26
C ASN A 115 1.32 12.24 10.14
N GLN A 116 0.04 12.50 10.41
CA GLN A 116 -0.78 11.71 11.34
C GLN A 116 -1.97 11.04 10.64
N ALA A 117 -2.29 9.84 11.13
CA ALA A 117 -3.50 9.12 10.75
C ALA A 117 -3.96 8.23 11.91
N ASP A 118 -5.28 8.06 12.05
CA ASP A 118 -5.86 7.05 12.93
C ASP A 118 -6.36 5.87 12.09
N PHE A 119 -6.03 4.66 12.55
CA PHE A 119 -6.45 3.42 11.92
C PHE A 119 -7.61 2.87 12.76
N LEU A 120 -8.83 3.07 12.25
CA LEU A 120 -10.08 2.74 12.95
C LEU A 120 -10.58 1.39 12.42
N PHE A 121 -10.22 0.33 13.12
CA PHE A 121 -10.55 -1.05 12.74
C PHE A 121 -12.01 -1.44 13.03
N GLU A 122 -12.75 -0.58 13.74
CA GLU A 122 -14.19 -0.70 13.97
C GLU A 122 -14.87 0.53 13.37
N GLN A 123 -15.69 0.33 12.32
CA GLN A 123 -16.31 1.43 11.59
C GLN A 123 -17.23 2.30 12.46
N GLU A 124 -17.84 1.73 13.49
CA GLU A 124 -18.72 2.42 14.43
C GLU A 124 -18.00 3.47 15.29
N LYS A 125 -16.67 3.40 15.38
CA LYS A 125 -15.83 4.37 16.12
C LYS A 125 -15.38 5.56 15.26
N ALA A 126 -15.83 5.64 14.02
CA ALA A 126 -15.35 6.61 13.05
C ALA A 126 -16.20 7.88 13.02
N ASP A 127 -15.82 8.84 13.87
CA ASP A 127 -16.41 10.18 13.83
C ASP A 127 -15.60 11.12 12.91
N PRO A 128 -16.26 11.90 12.04
CA PRO A 128 -15.60 12.93 11.26
C PRO A 128 -15.05 14.05 12.16
N GLN A 129 -13.94 14.66 11.76
CA GLN A 129 -13.28 15.75 12.50
C GLN A 129 -12.79 16.83 11.54
N THR A 130 -12.91 18.10 11.94
CA THR A 130 -12.35 19.23 11.19
C THR A 130 -10.87 19.03 10.89
N GLY A 131 -10.44 19.36 9.66
CA GLY A 131 -9.05 19.20 9.22
C GLY A 131 -8.63 17.76 8.91
N THR A 132 -9.58 16.83 8.82
CA THR A 132 -9.30 15.42 8.48
C THR A 132 -10.06 14.98 7.23
N ILE A 133 -9.57 13.93 6.57
CA ILE A 133 -10.37 13.11 5.66
C ILE A 133 -10.61 11.76 6.32
N LEU A 134 -11.87 11.37 6.39
CA LEU A 134 -12.29 10.06 6.90
C LEU A 134 -12.79 9.21 5.73
N PHE A 135 -12.18 8.05 5.50
CA PHE A 135 -12.53 7.21 4.36
C PHE A 135 -12.35 5.71 4.63
N ASN A 136 -13.06 4.86 3.87
CA ASN A 136 -12.88 3.42 3.99
C ASN A 136 -11.63 2.92 3.27
N ALA A 137 -10.93 1.98 3.93
CA ALA A 137 -9.76 1.30 3.41
C ALA A 137 -9.64 -0.10 4.01
N GLY A 138 -8.78 -0.94 3.45
CA GLY A 138 -8.64 -2.29 3.94
C GLY A 138 -8.12 -3.32 2.93
N PRO A 139 -7.93 -4.56 3.41
CA PRO A 139 -8.09 -4.97 4.80
C PRO A 139 -6.99 -4.44 5.74
N GLN A 140 -7.19 -4.63 7.04
CA GLN A 140 -6.14 -4.43 8.04
C GLN A 140 -5.07 -5.49 7.80
N ILE A 141 -3.81 -5.08 7.74
CA ILE A 141 -2.66 -5.96 7.53
C ILE A 141 -1.99 -6.29 8.86
N LEU A 142 -1.63 -5.25 9.62
CA LEU A 142 -0.99 -5.35 10.94
C LEU A 142 -1.76 -4.54 11.97
N GLN A 143 -1.74 -5.02 13.21
CA GLN A 143 -2.17 -4.29 14.40
C GLN A 143 -1.19 -4.51 15.54
N SER A 144 -0.57 -3.44 16.02
CA SER A 144 0.40 -3.49 17.12
C SER A 144 1.46 -4.60 16.91
N GLY A 145 1.98 -4.72 15.70
CA GLY A 145 2.99 -5.69 15.26
C GLY A 145 2.44 -7.09 14.97
N THR A 146 1.14 -7.34 15.15
CA THR A 146 0.50 -8.64 14.92
C THR A 146 -0.16 -8.71 13.55
N ILE A 147 0.12 -9.77 12.79
CA ILE A 147 -0.50 -10.04 11.49
C ILE A 147 -1.98 -10.37 11.65
N ASN A 148 -2.82 -9.74 10.84
CA ASN A 148 -4.24 -10.07 10.76
C ASN A 148 -4.43 -11.51 10.21
N LYS A 149 -4.98 -12.40 11.05
CA LYS A 149 -5.19 -13.81 10.71
C LYS A 149 -6.19 -14.03 9.57
N ASN A 150 -7.08 -13.06 9.32
CA ASN A 150 -8.08 -13.14 8.26
C ASN A 150 -7.48 -13.00 6.85
N LEU A 151 -6.23 -12.53 6.72
CA LEU A 151 -5.57 -12.45 5.42
C LEU A 151 -5.35 -13.82 4.77
N GLY A 152 -5.40 -14.90 5.55
CA GLY A 152 -5.35 -16.29 5.05
C GLY A 152 -6.65 -16.79 4.42
N GLN A 153 -7.74 -16.01 4.46
CA GLN A 153 -8.99 -16.37 3.78
C GLN A 153 -8.83 -16.26 2.26
N MET A 154 -9.44 -17.19 1.52
CA MET A 154 -9.42 -17.20 0.05
C MET A 154 -10.33 -16.11 -0.54
N ILE A 155 -9.90 -14.86 -0.41
CA ILE A 155 -10.47 -13.70 -1.11
C ILE A 155 -9.52 -13.39 -2.27
N SER A 156 -10.04 -13.40 -3.51
CA SER A 156 -9.23 -13.33 -4.73
C SER A 156 -8.21 -12.17 -4.69
N HIS A 157 -8.68 -10.96 -4.42
CA HIS A 157 -7.83 -9.77 -4.40
C HIS A 157 -6.84 -9.74 -3.22
N TRP A 158 -6.98 -10.59 -2.21
CA TRP A 158 -6.04 -10.71 -1.09
C TRP A 158 -5.01 -11.81 -1.35
N SER A 159 -5.47 -12.93 -1.91
CA SER A 159 -4.73 -14.18 -2.06
C SER A 159 -3.86 -14.22 -3.33
N PHE A 160 -4.15 -13.39 -4.33
CA PHE A 160 -3.34 -13.30 -5.55
C PHE A 160 -2.25 -12.22 -5.44
N ALA A 161 -1.17 -12.44 -6.18
CA ALA A 161 -0.04 -11.54 -6.25
C ALA A 161 -0.36 -10.30 -7.11
N PHE A 162 -0.63 -9.18 -6.45
CA PHE A 162 -0.88 -7.89 -7.08
C PHE A 162 0.05 -6.83 -6.52
N PRO A 163 0.42 -5.80 -7.30
CA PRO A 163 1.02 -4.60 -6.73
C PRO A 163 0.18 -4.08 -5.58
N ARG A 164 0.81 -3.51 -4.56
CA ARG A 164 0.10 -3.04 -3.37
C ARG A 164 0.51 -1.62 -3.05
N THR A 165 -0.46 -0.85 -2.59
CA THR A 165 -0.23 0.42 -1.90
C THR A 165 -0.72 0.22 -0.48
N VAL A 166 0.10 0.58 0.49
CA VAL A 166 -0.17 0.38 1.92
C VAL A 166 0.14 1.68 2.64
N ILE A 167 -0.67 2.02 3.63
CA ILE A 167 -0.32 3.04 4.62
C ILE A 167 -0.01 2.33 5.93
N ALA A 168 1.13 2.66 6.53
CA ALA A 168 1.65 1.94 7.69
C ALA A 168 2.29 2.88 8.70
N LYS A 169 2.32 2.43 9.96
CA LYS A 169 3.02 3.04 11.08
C LYS A 169 4.16 2.15 11.54
N ASP A 170 5.32 2.72 11.79
CA ASP A 170 6.41 2.01 12.46
C ASP A 170 6.21 1.94 13.99
N SER A 171 7.09 1.23 14.68
CA SER A 171 7.11 1.15 16.15
C SER A 171 7.25 2.49 16.88
N LYS A 172 7.65 3.56 16.17
CA LYS A 172 7.76 4.93 16.65
C LYS A 172 6.55 5.79 16.27
N ASN A 173 5.50 5.17 15.74
CA ASN A 173 4.28 5.83 15.25
C ASN A 173 4.54 6.83 14.11
N GLN A 174 5.64 6.66 13.36
CA GLN A 174 5.89 7.41 12.12
C GLN A 174 5.08 6.80 10.98
N LEU A 175 4.48 7.65 10.15
CA LEU A 175 3.55 7.25 9.10
C LEU A 175 4.26 7.16 7.74
N PHE A 176 3.96 6.11 6.98
CA PHE A 176 4.57 5.83 5.70
C PHE A 176 3.54 5.41 4.66
N LEU A 177 3.77 5.78 3.41
CA LEU A 177 3.21 5.10 2.25
C LEU A 177 4.23 4.08 1.74
N ILE A 178 3.75 2.87 1.50
CA ILE A 178 4.58 1.75 1.08
C ILE A 178 4.00 1.17 -0.19
N LEU A 179 4.83 1.10 -1.23
CA LEU A 179 4.45 0.52 -2.51
C LEU A 179 5.22 -0.78 -2.73
N PHE A 180 4.48 -1.83 -3.08
CA PHE A 180 5.04 -3.07 -3.59
C PHE A 180 4.81 -3.08 -5.10
N LEU A 181 5.85 -2.76 -5.88
CA LEU A 181 5.73 -2.62 -7.33
C LEU A 181 5.66 -3.97 -8.04
N LYS A 182 6.24 -5.02 -7.44
CA LYS A 182 6.02 -6.42 -7.86
C LYS A 182 4.82 -6.99 -7.14
N GLY A 183 4.12 -7.92 -7.80
CA GLY A 183 2.91 -8.52 -7.24
C GLY A 183 3.18 -9.25 -5.93
N GLN A 184 2.41 -8.95 -4.89
CA GLN A 184 2.43 -9.61 -3.59
C GLN A 184 1.01 -9.97 -3.12
N THR A 185 0.90 -11.07 -2.40
CA THR A 185 -0.30 -11.39 -1.62
C THR A 185 -0.30 -10.53 -0.34
N LEU A 186 -1.47 -10.30 0.25
CA LEU A 186 -1.53 -9.50 1.47
C LEU A 186 -0.86 -10.19 2.68
N SER A 187 -0.93 -11.52 2.76
CA SER A 187 -0.22 -12.27 3.80
C SER A 187 1.30 -12.09 3.71
N HIS A 188 1.87 -12.12 2.49
CA HIS A 188 3.30 -11.90 2.31
C HIS A 188 3.69 -10.45 2.59
N VAL A 189 2.86 -9.46 2.20
CA VAL A 189 3.05 -8.07 2.62
C VAL A 189 3.09 -7.96 4.14
N ALA A 190 2.19 -8.62 4.86
CA ALA A 190 2.16 -8.59 6.31
C ALA A 190 3.46 -9.11 6.95
N GLU A 191 3.99 -10.24 6.45
CA GLU A 191 5.27 -10.80 6.89
C GLU A 191 6.44 -9.84 6.66
N ILE A 192 6.50 -9.21 5.48
CA ILE A 192 7.56 -8.24 5.15
C ILE A 192 7.49 -7.04 6.07
N LEU A 193 6.30 -6.46 6.26
CA LEU A 193 6.11 -5.28 7.12
C LEU A 193 6.44 -5.61 8.58
N GLN A 194 5.99 -6.75 9.09
CA GLN A 194 6.33 -7.20 10.45
C GLN A 194 7.85 -7.36 10.62
N SER A 195 8.54 -7.95 9.64
CA SER A 195 10.01 -8.12 9.68
C SER A 195 10.79 -6.78 9.66
N LYS A 196 10.12 -5.69 9.28
CA LYS A 196 10.67 -4.33 9.18
C LYS A 196 10.22 -3.42 10.33
N ASP A 197 9.67 -3.98 11.40
CA ASP A 197 9.25 -3.25 12.61
C ASP A 197 8.10 -2.24 12.38
N PHE A 198 7.21 -2.55 11.42
CA PHE A 198 5.93 -1.85 11.30
C PHE A 198 4.92 -2.38 12.32
N SER A 199 4.24 -1.47 13.03
CA SER A 199 3.24 -1.82 14.05
C SER A 199 1.86 -1.97 13.46
N ASP A 200 1.43 -1.02 12.63
CA ASP A 200 0.07 -0.97 12.11
C ASP A 200 0.13 -0.75 10.60
N ALA A 201 -0.74 -1.44 9.85
CA ALA A 201 -0.76 -1.30 8.40
C ALA A 201 -2.17 -1.57 7.87
N ILE A 202 -2.60 -0.75 6.92
CA ILE A 202 -3.86 -0.91 6.21
C ILE A 202 -3.57 -0.92 4.71
N ASN A 203 -4.16 -1.87 3.99
CA ASN A 203 -4.08 -1.90 2.55
C ASN A 203 -4.93 -0.77 1.93
N LEU A 204 -4.38 -0.09 0.93
CA LEU A 204 -5.06 0.89 0.10
C LEU A 204 -5.37 0.29 -1.28
N ASP A 205 -5.88 1.10 -2.21
CA ASP A 205 -6.12 0.59 -3.56
C ASP A 205 -4.81 0.15 -4.21
N GLY A 206 -4.84 -0.99 -4.90
CA GLY A 206 -3.67 -1.68 -5.39
C GLY A 206 -3.83 -2.19 -6.82
N GLY A 207 -3.13 -3.26 -7.14
CA GLY A 207 -3.27 -3.91 -8.44
C GLY A 207 -2.84 -2.98 -9.59
N PRO A 208 -3.66 -2.88 -10.66
CA PRO A 208 -3.43 -1.91 -11.73
C PRO A 208 -3.48 -0.45 -11.26
N SER A 209 -4.07 -0.14 -10.09
CA SER A 209 -4.16 1.21 -9.53
C SER A 209 -2.97 1.64 -8.69
N THR A 210 -1.99 0.76 -8.44
CA THR A 210 -0.72 1.16 -7.79
C THR A 210 0.06 2.11 -8.67
N ALA A 211 -0.20 3.41 -8.51
CA ALA A 211 0.36 4.50 -9.30
C ALA A 211 1.29 5.36 -8.44
N PHE A 212 2.42 5.75 -9.02
CA PHE A 212 3.45 6.53 -8.32
C PHE A 212 4.20 7.46 -9.27
N LYS A 213 4.44 8.68 -8.81
CA LYS A 213 5.41 9.61 -9.40
C LYS A 213 6.22 10.30 -8.32
N SER A 214 7.50 10.53 -8.55
CA SER A 214 8.37 11.33 -7.67
C SER A 214 9.36 12.16 -8.49
N LYS A 215 9.78 13.30 -7.93
CA LYS A 215 10.85 14.17 -8.48
C LYS A 215 12.21 13.45 -8.49
N GLU A 216 12.52 12.70 -7.44
CA GLU A 216 13.82 12.05 -7.26
C GLU A 216 13.91 10.71 -8.00
N TRP A 217 12.78 10.01 -8.12
CA TRP A 217 12.74 8.69 -8.74
C TRP A 217 12.62 8.78 -10.26
N ARG A 218 13.76 8.69 -10.97
CA ARG A 218 13.84 8.84 -12.43
C ARG A 218 13.35 7.64 -13.24
N LYS A 219 13.22 6.43 -12.66
CA LYS A 219 12.60 5.31 -13.38
C LYS A 219 11.12 5.67 -13.60
N LYS A 220 10.58 5.38 -14.78
CA LYS A 220 9.13 5.49 -15.02
C LYS A 220 8.40 4.70 -13.93
N GLY A 221 7.56 5.39 -13.16
CA GLY A 221 6.79 4.76 -12.10
C GLY A 221 5.80 3.76 -12.70
N ARG A 222 5.39 2.76 -11.91
CA ARG A 222 4.30 1.87 -12.32
C ARG A 222 3.01 2.70 -12.42
N ALA A 223 2.25 2.52 -13.50
CA ALA A 223 0.97 3.15 -13.74
C ALA A 223 0.94 4.69 -13.58
N GLU A 224 2.05 5.41 -13.85
CA GLU A 224 2.12 6.87 -13.68
C GLU A 224 1.13 7.65 -14.57
N GLU A 225 0.63 7.03 -15.63
CA GLU A 225 -0.34 7.56 -16.60
C GLU A 225 -1.76 6.99 -16.39
N LYS A 226 -1.99 6.13 -15.38
CA LYS A 226 -3.35 5.66 -15.08
C LYS A 226 -4.14 6.79 -14.45
N VAL A 227 -5.35 7.04 -14.97
CA VAL A 227 -6.29 8.01 -14.42
C VAL A 227 -6.95 7.41 -13.18
N LEU A 228 -6.76 8.05 -12.03
CA LEU A 228 -7.30 7.63 -10.74
C LEU A 228 -7.90 8.85 -10.03
N PRO A 229 -8.86 8.67 -9.11
CA PRO A 229 -9.51 9.80 -8.47
C PRO A 229 -8.82 10.31 -7.22
N ILE A 230 -8.06 9.47 -6.51
CA ILE A 230 -7.62 9.78 -5.15
C ILE A 230 -6.10 9.63 -5.05
N PHE A 231 -5.42 10.66 -4.53
CA PHE A 231 -3.98 10.68 -4.40
C PHE A 231 -3.50 11.31 -3.10
N PHE A 232 -2.48 10.69 -2.51
CA PHE A 232 -1.59 11.38 -1.58
C PHE A 232 -0.60 12.23 -2.40
N CYS A 233 -0.53 13.51 -2.11
CA CYS A 233 0.50 14.44 -2.60
C CYS A 233 1.32 14.89 -1.40
N SER A 234 2.60 14.54 -1.36
CA SER A 234 3.53 15.05 -0.34
C SER A 234 4.48 16.05 -0.97
N LYS A 235 4.61 17.22 -0.35
CA LYS A 235 5.63 18.23 -0.64
C LYS A 235 6.81 18.03 0.32
#